data_AF-A0A1Y2LW67-F1
#
_entry.id   AF-A0A1Y2LW67-F1
#
_cell.length_a   1.000
_cell.length_b   1.000
_cell.length_c   1.000
_cell.angle_alpha   90.00
_cell.angle_beta   90.00
_cell.angle_gamma   90.00
#
_symmetry.space_group_name_H-M   'P 1'
#
loop_
_entity.id
_entity.type
_entity.pdbx_description
1 polymer ?
#
loop_
_entity_poly.entity_id
_entity_poly.type
_entity_poly.pdbx_seq_one_letter_code
_entity_poly.pdbx_strand_id
1 'polypeptide(L)'
;MSLHSFSITAFYLQGNQHTPPAISHHVSYNHTVLVTTTFTTPSKKGPAKHQHPLRSPSNPKLNNQRPIEEERNYPSHPTTSTPPTPTPTPIAYPRDRTMPPPPPSPSFAALSTHLLQTARLAHAPSGPPTSQPLTASIAGLSLHPTLEATLHMLNGDLPSAHFLVRHMQAPPAVEGMLLHGILHRIEGDFGNARAWVADVADAGEGFVPKRRDAGEKLEEGVAREVRRCGQGEGEGEGEGGENPALLSFVYGEAGVQAAMELIDDVEFFRKRKGGDAERRSLELTVREELGCVLEWCGKKFGTGEWADATSAWTKNSDEVQKMSNDMVSGGKGYREF
;
A
#
# COMPACT_ATOMS: atom_id res chain seq x y z
N MET A 1 -34.52 22.72 38.67
CA MET A 1 -35.17 21.49 39.15
C MET A 1 -34.51 20.30 38.45
N SER A 2 -33.96 19.39 39.25
CA SER A 2 -33.42 18.05 38.96
C SER A 2 -32.68 17.77 37.63
N LEU A 3 -31.35 17.64 37.71
CA LEU A 3 -30.54 16.88 36.76
C LEU A 3 -30.41 15.45 37.31
N HIS A 4 -30.94 14.46 36.59
CA HIS A 4 -30.73 13.04 36.92
C HIS A 4 -29.34 12.62 36.43
N SER A 5 -28.45 12.32 37.37
CA SER A 5 -27.19 11.65 37.11
C SER A 5 -27.43 10.14 37.18
N PHE A 6 -27.13 9.41 36.12
CA PHE A 6 -27.10 7.95 36.13
C PHE A 6 -25.68 7.49 36.45
N SER A 7 -25.51 6.83 37.59
CA SER A 7 -24.29 6.13 37.97
C SER A 7 -24.50 4.64 37.74
N ILE A 8 -23.70 4.03 36.87
CA ILE A 8 -23.68 2.58 36.67
C ILE A 8 -22.68 2.00 37.67
N THR A 9 -23.19 1.33 38.70
CA THR A 9 -22.40 0.57 39.68
C THR A 9 -22.19 -0.84 39.15
N ALA A 10 -20.95 -1.22 38.83
CA ALA A 10 -20.61 -2.61 38.52
C ALA A 10 -20.44 -3.41 39.82
N PHE A 11 -21.13 -4.55 39.91
CA PHE A 11 -21.03 -5.51 41.01
C PHE A 11 -19.75 -6.34 40.86
N TYR A 12 -18.94 -6.39 41.92
CA TYR A 12 -17.81 -7.32 42.08
C TYR A 12 -18.35 -8.63 42.68
N LEU A 13 -18.24 -9.74 41.95
CA LEU A 13 -18.44 -11.09 42.48
C LEU A 13 -17.10 -11.60 43.02
N GLN A 14 -17.00 -11.75 44.34
CA GLN A 14 -15.92 -12.47 45.02
C GLN A 14 -16.15 -13.98 44.90
N GLY A 15 -15.24 -14.65 44.21
CA GLY A 15 -15.13 -16.11 44.13
C GLY A 15 -13.85 -16.60 44.83
N ASN A 16 -14.02 -17.66 45.62
CA ASN A 16 -13.13 -18.19 46.64
C ASN A 16 -11.79 -18.80 46.17
N GLN A 17 -10.88 -18.88 47.13
CA GLN A 17 -9.53 -19.45 47.08
C GLN A 17 -9.48 -20.96 46.76
N HIS A 18 -8.48 -21.39 45.98
CA HIS A 18 -7.38 -22.27 46.44
C HIS A 18 -6.41 -22.67 45.30
N THR A 19 -5.14 -22.84 45.70
CA THR A 19 -3.96 -23.44 45.02
C THR A 19 -2.94 -22.48 44.37
N PRO A 20 -1.62 -22.70 44.59
CA PRO A 20 -0.57 -21.76 44.21
C PRO A 20 0.01 -22.10 42.83
N PRO A 21 0.50 -21.11 42.06
CA PRO A 21 1.41 -21.40 40.97
C PRO A 21 2.81 -20.81 41.17
N ALA A 22 3.71 -21.50 40.50
CA ALA A 22 5.12 -21.28 40.36
C ALA A 22 5.49 -19.85 39.91
N ILE A 23 6.71 -19.47 40.30
CA ILE A 23 7.42 -18.27 39.87
C ILE A 23 7.54 -18.31 38.34
N SER A 24 6.85 -17.40 37.67
CA SER A 24 7.09 -17.03 36.27
C SER A 24 7.17 -15.51 36.21
N HIS A 25 8.33 -15.01 35.76
CA HIS A 25 8.55 -13.58 35.53
C HIS A 25 7.77 -13.16 34.29
N HIS A 26 6.53 -12.69 34.48
CA HIS A 26 5.79 -11.97 33.46
C HIS A 26 5.89 -10.47 33.73
N VAL A 27 6.69 -9.77 32.92
CA VAL A 27 6.69 -8.31 32.88
C VAL A 27 5.45 -7.89 32.11
N SER A 28 4.43 -7.41 32.82
CA SER A 28 3.23 -6.80 32.22
C SER A 28 3.38 -5.27 32.31
N TYR A 29 3.50 -4.62 31.15
CA TYR A 29 3.35 -3.17 31.05
C TYR A 29 1.91 -2.86 30.65
N ASN A 30 1.06 -2.57 31.63
CA ASN A 30 -0.21 -1.89 31.41
C ASN A 30 -0.09 -0.47 31.95
N HIS A 31 0.06 0.49 31.04
CA HIS A 31 -0.22 1.91 31.31
C HIS A 31 -1.37 2.33 30.41
N THR A 32 -2.58 2.12 30.92
CA THR A 32 -3.79 2.73 30.36
C THR A 32 -3.88 4.16 30.91
N VAL A 33 -3.57 5.15 30.07
CA VAL A 33 -3.87 6.55 30.34
C VAL A 33 -5.26 6.85 29.79
N LEU A 34 -6.22 7.04 30.69
CA LEU A 34 -7.57 7.53 30.35
C LEU A 34 -7.49 9.03 30.04
N VAL A 35 -7.57 9.38 28.75
CA VAL A 35 -7.78 10.77 28.31
C VAL A 35 -9.26 10.95 28.02
N THR A 36 -9.97 11.57 28.95
CA THR A 36 -11.37 11.96 28.76
C THR A 36 -11.42 13.23 27.92
N THR A 37 -11.79 13.12 26.65
CA THR A 37 -12.01 14.29 25.78
C THR A 37 -13.52 14.46 25.58
N THR A 38 -14.09 15.55 26.09
CA THR A 38 -15.50 15.89 25.88
C THR A 38 -15.67 16.63 24.56
N PHE A 39 -16.31 15.98 23.58
CA PHE A 39 -16.75 16.64 22.35
C PHE A 39 -18.17 17.19 22.52
N THR A 40 -18.35 18.47 22.21
CA THR A 40 -19.67 19.11 22.09
C THR A 40 -19.88 19.52 20.64
N THR A 41 -20.89 18.98 19.97
CA THR A 41 -21.40 19.45 18.67
C THR A 41 -22.92 19.18 18.59
N PRO A 42 -23.68 19.72 17.62
CA PRO A 42 -23.85 21.14 17.27
C PRO A 42 -25.34 21.52 17.10
N SER A 43 -25.65 22.83 17.07
CA SER A 43 -26.99 23.32 16.68
C SER A 43 -27.02 23.74 15.20
N LYS A 44 -27.87 23.07 14.41
CA LYS A 44 -28.05 23.24 12.96
C LYS A 44 -28.78 24.56 12.62
N LYS A 45 -28.22 25.37 11.73
CA LYS A 45 -28.96 26.38 10.94
C LYS A 45 -29.14 25.88 9.51
N GLY A 46 -30.34 26.09 8.98
CA GLY A 46 -30.89 25.48 7.76
C GLY A 46 -30.29 25.95 6.42
N PRO A 47 -30.76 25.37 5.31
CA PRO A 47 -30.13 25.49 4.01
C PRO A 47 -30.60 26.73 3.22
N ALA A 48 -29.63 27.50 2.72
CA ALA A 48 -29.85 28.50 1.68
C ALA A 48 -29.70 27.84 0.29
N LYS A 49 -30.73 27.99 -0.54
CA LYS A 49 -30.74 27.60 -1.95
C LYS A 49 -29.95 28.63 -2.77
N HIS A 50 -28.85 28.23 -3.39
CA HIS A 50 -28.24 28.98 -4.49
C HIS A 50 -28.16 28.11 -5.74
N GLN A 51 -28.93 28.52 -6.76
CA GLN A 51 -28.80 28.05 -8.14
C GLN A 51 -27.65 28.82 -8.79
N HIS A 52 -26.74 28.09 -9.44
CA HIS A 52 -25.80 28.66 -10.42
C HIS A 52 -25.96 27.94 -11.77
N PRO A 53 -25.91 28.67 -12.90
CA PRO A 53 -26.18 28.11 -14.22
C PRO A 53 -24.96 27.42 -14.84
N LEU A 54 -25.25 26.33 -15.55
CA LEU A 54 -24.36 25.60 -16.44
C LEU A 54 -23.89 26.51 -17.58
N ARG A 55 -22.57 26.66 -17.71
CA ARG A 55 -21.91 27.27 -18.89
C ARG A 55 -20.95 26.24 -19.48
N SER A 56 -21.33 25.67 -20.62
CA SER A 56 -20.48 24.82 -21.44
C SER A 56 -19.39 25.65 -22.11
N PRO A 57 -18.11 25.25 -22.09
CA PRO A 57 -17.11 25.86 -22.96
C PRO A 57 -17.13 25.19 -24.33
N SER A 58 -17.35 26.02 -25.35
CA SER A 58 -17.17 25.73 -26.76
C SER A 58 -15.70 25.47 -27.10
N ASN A 59 -15.43 24.34 -27.73
CA ASN A 59 -14.12 23.97 -28.29
C ASN A 59 -13.84 24.73 -29.59
N PRO A 60 -12.72 25.48 -29.73
CA PRO A 60 -12.30 25.97 -31.03
C PRO A 60 -11.52 24.90 -31.81
N LYS A 61 -11.95 24.69 -33.06
CA LYS A 61 -11.29 23.88 -34.07
C LYS A 61 -9.88 24.40 -34.33
N LEU A 62 -8.86 23.56 -34.15
CA LEU A 62 -7.51 23.79 -34.64
C LEU A 62 -7.27 22.88 -35.85
N ASN A 63 -7.29 23.54 -37.01
CA ASN A 63 -6.86 23.04 -38.30
C ASN A 63 -5.34 23.28 -38.40
N ASN A 64 -4.55 22.25 -38.67
CA ASN A 64 -3.25 22.39 -39.33
C ASN A 64 -2.75 21.01 -39.82
N GLN A 65 -2.98 20.74 -41.10
CA GLN A 65 -2.21 19.78 -41.87
C GLN A 65 -0.96 20.49 -42.40
N ARG A 66 0.23 19.91 -42.15
CA ARG A 66 1.38 19.99 -43.06
C ARG A 66 2.11 18.64 -43.04
N PRO A 67 2.48 18.09 -44.21
CA PRO A 67 3.40 16.97 -44.30
C PRO A 67 4.84 17.48 -44.26
N ILE A 68 5.69 16.85 -43.44
CA ILE A 68 7.14 17.00 -43.52
C ILE A 68 7.69 15.61 -43.80
N GLU A 69 7.90 15.32 -45.08
CA GLU A 69 8.86 14.32 -45.53
C GLU A 69 10.24 14.98 -45.44
N GLU A 70 11.10 14.48 -44.57
CA GLU A 70 12.53 14.81 -44.59
C GLU A 70 13.33 13.54 -44.30
N GLU A 71 13.72 12.86 -45.39
CA GLU A 71 14.73 11.81 -45.41
C GLU A 71 16.03 12.34 -44.82
N ARG A 72 16.40 11.89 -43.61
CA ARG A 72 17.76 12.05 -43.11
C ARG A 72 18.63 10.88 -43.55
N ASN A 73 19.38 11.19 -44.60
CA ASN A 73 20.56 10.48 -45.05
C ASN A 73 21.64 10.51 -43.95
N TYR A 74 21.96 9.36 -43.34
CA TYR A 74 23.03 9.24 -42.34
C TYR A 74 24.40 9.13 -43.05
N PRO A 75 25.35 10.04 -42.78
CA PRO A 75 26.71 9.91 -43.30
C PRO A 75 27.43 8.73 -42.62
N SER A 76 28.05 7.89 -43.44
CA SER A 76 28.90 6.78 -43.00
C SER A 76 30.10 7.29 -42.21
N HIS A 77 30.23 6.87 -40.96
CA HIS A 77 31.38 7.22 -40.12
C HIS A 77 32.67 6.53 -40.62
N PRO A 78 33.81 7.23 -40.65
CA PRO A 78 35.11 6.63 -40.95
C PRO A 78 35.57 5.72 -39.79
N THR A 79 36.01 4.52 -40.15
CA THR A 79 36.64 3.54 -39.27
C THR A 79 38.05 3.99 -38.88
N THR A 80 38.16 4.71 -37.76
CA THR A 80 39.46 5.01 -37.15
C THR A 80 39.98 3.77 -36.44
N SER A 81 41.00 3.14 -37.03
CA SER A 81 41.80 2.08 -36.43
C SER A 81 42.51 2.63 -35.18
N THR A 82 42.06 2.20 -34.00
CA THR A 82 42.75 2.43 -32.73
C THR A 82 43.93 1.45 -32.59
N PRO A 83 45.12 1.91 -32.15
CA PRO A 83 46.26 1.05 -31.90
C PRO A 83 45.98 0.10 -30.71
N PRO A 84 46.62 -1.09 -30.69
CA PRO A 84 46.41 -2.07 -29.63
C PRO A 84 46.89 -1.52 -28.28
N THR A 85 45.97 -1.42 -27.34
CA THR A 85 46.25 -1.09 -25.93
C THR A 85 47.22 -2.12 -25.35
N PRO A 86 48.30 -1.70 -24.66
CA PRO A 86 49.23 -2.63 -24.04
C PRO A 86 48.52 -3.49 -23.00
N THR A 87 48.67 -4.81 -23.15
CA THR A 87 48.13 -5.81 -22.23
C THR A 87 48.66 -5.54 -20.82
N PRO A 88 47.82 -5.24 -19.83
CA PRO A 88 48.28 -5.03 -18.46
C PRO A 88 48.88 -6.34 -17.92
N THR A 89 50.12 -6.25 -17.45
CA THR A 89 50.84 -7.35 -16.80
C THR A 89 50.00 -7.87 -15.63
N PRO A 90 49.77 -9.19 -15.50
CA PRO A 90 48.97 -9.75 -14.42
C PRO A 90 49.66 -9.45 -13.08
N ILE A 91 49.09 -8.51 -12.33
CA ILE A 91 49.47 -8.25 -10.94
C ILE A 91 49.11 -9.52 -10.16
N ALA A 92 50.13 -10.21 -9.67
CA ALA A 92 49.97 -11.38 -8.82
C ALA A 92 49.37 -10.94 -7.48
N TYR A 93 48.04 -10.95 -7.38
CA TYR A 93 47.36 -10.74 -6.11
C TYR A 93 47.67 -11.94 -5.19
N PRO A 94 48.12 -11.72 -3.95
CA PRO A 94 48.37 -12.79 -3.00
C PRO A 94 47.07 -13.57 -2.77
N ARG A 95 47.10 -14.87 -3.13
CA ARG A 95 45.96 -15.80 -3.14
C ARG A 95 45.44 -16.22 -1.76
N ASP A 96 45.95 -15.64 -0.68
CA ASP A 96 45.73 -16.16 0.67
C ASP A 96 45.22 -15.08 1.64
N ARG A 97 44.13 -14.42 1.25
CA ARG A 97 43.23 -13.76 2.21
C ARG A 97 41.92 -14.52 2.17
N THR A 98 41.74 -15.41 3.14
CA THR A 98 40.42 -15.89 3.54
C THR A 98 39.57 -14.66 3.86
N MET A 99 38.73 -14.26 2.91
CA MET A 99 37.76 -13.19 3.14
C MET A 99 36.86 -13.65 4.30
N PRO A 100 36.64 -12.81 5.33
CA PRO A 100 35.68 -13.14 6.36
C PRO A 100 34.32 -13.42 5.69
N PRO A 101 33.53 -14.37 6.22
CA PRO A 101 32.21 -14.64 5.67
C PRO A 101 31.40 -13.34 5.65
N PRO A 102 30.63 -13.07 4.59
CA PRO A 102 29.79 -11.90 4.54
C PRO A 102 28.83 -11.90 5.74
N PRO A 103 28.46 -10.72 6.27
CA PRO A 103 27.47 -10.63 7.33
C PRO A 103 26.16 -11.30 6.86
N PRO A 104 25.42 -11.95 7.77
CA PRO A 104 24.16 -12.59 7.40
C PRO A 104 23.19 -11.54 6.84
N SER A 105 22.50 -11.89 5.75
CA SER A 105 21.42 -11.06 5.21
C SER A 105 20.36 -10.84 6.29
N PRO A 106 19.82 -9.61 6.40
CA PRO A 106 18.80 -9.33 7.41
C PRO A 106 17.54 -10.15 7.11
N SER A 107 16.87 -10.68 8.14
CA SER A 107 15.62 -11.43 7.98
C SER A 107 14.43 -10.51 7.74
N PHE A 108 13.32 -11.07 7.25
CA PHE A 108 12.04 -10.36 7.13
C PHE A 108 11.64 -9.65 8.43
N ALA A 109 11.68 -10.38 9.56
CA ALA A 109 11.27 -9.84 10.86
C ALA A 109 12.16 -8.67 11.33
N ALA A 110 13.46 -8.76 11.07
CA ALA A 110 14.39 -7.68 11.41
C ALA A 110 14.15 -6.43 10.54
N LEU A 111 13.95 -6.62 9.24
CA LEU A 111 13.67 -5.53 8.30
C LEU A 111 12.32 -4.87 8.58
N SER A 112 11.25 -5.64 8.74
CA SER A 112 9.91 -5.10 8.99
C SER A 112 9.88 -4.29 10.28
N THR A 113 10.47 -4.80 11.37
CA THR A 113 10.56 -4.08 12.65
C THR A 113 11.32 -2.76 12.50
N HIS A 114 12.49 -2.79 11.84
CA HIS A 114 13.30 -1.59 11.63
C HIS A 114 12.59 -0.54 10.77
N LEU A 115 12.00 -0.98 9.65
CA LEU A 115 11.33 -0.10 8.70
C LEU A 115 10.05 0.50 9.28
N LEU A 116 9.24 -0.30 9.99
CA LEU A 116 8.07 0.23 10.71
C LEU A 116 8.48 1.29 11.74
N GLN A 117 9.59 1.15 12.45
CA GLN A 117 10.00 2.17 13.43
C GLN A 117 10.47 3.49 12.79
N THR A 118 11.01 3.43 11.56
CA THR A 118 11.74 4.54 10.95
C THR A 118 11.00 5.23 9.80
N ALA A 119 9.99 4.58 9.21
CA ALA A 119 9.23 5.10 8.08
C ALA A 119 8.58 6.46 8.36
N ARG A 120 8.56 7.31 7.32
CA ARG A 120 7.95 8.65 7.32
C ARG A 120 7.15 8.83 6.03
N LEU A 121 5.86 8.52 6.08
CA LEU A 121 4.95 8.35 4.95
C LEU A 121 3.78 9.34 4.96
N ALA A 122 3.66 10.18 5.99
CA ALA A 122 2.69 11.29 6.00
C ALA A 122 2.98 12.32 4.90
N HIS A 123 4.21 12.35 4.37
CA HIS A 123 4.60 13.10 3.17
C HIS A 123 5.20 12.17 2.12
N ALA A 124 5.07 12.55 0.85
CA ALA A 124 5.82 11.88 -0.21
C ALA A 124 7.33 12.03 0.06
N PRO A 125 8.12 10.95 -0.07
CA PRO A 125 9.57 11.05 -0.06
C PRO A 125 10.02 12.05 -1.14
N SER A 126 10.79 13.06 -0.75
CA SER A 126 11.25 14.13 -1.66
C SER A 126 12.59 13.82 -2.32
N GLY A 127 13.08 12.59 -2.20
CA GLY A 127 14.39 12.17 -2.68
C GLY A 127 14.49 10.66 -2.86
N PRO A 128 15.72 10.14 -3.00
CA PRO A 128 15.98 8.70 -3.08
C PRO A 128 15.38 7.94 -1.88
N PRO A 129 15.26 6.60 -1.97
CA PRO A 129 14.82 5.78 -0.85
C PRO A 129 15.59 6.13 0.44
N THR A 130 14.91 6.02 1.58
CA THR A 130 15.48 6.38 2.90
C THR A 130 16.80 5.65 3.15
N SER A 131 16.91 4.40 2.69
CA SER A 131 18.16 3.66 2.65
C SER A 131 18.28 2.84 1.37
N GLN A 132 19.09 3.31 0.42
CA GLN A 132 19.39 2.60 -0.83
C GLN A 132 19.98 1.19 -0.60
N PRO A 133 20.86 0.94 0.40
CA PRO A 133 21.32 -0.42 0.68
C PRO A 133 20.19 -1.39 1.05
N LEU A 134 19.10 -0.90 1.67
CA LEU A 134 17.98 -1.76 2.05
C LEU A 134 17.16 -2.22 0.85
N THR A 135 17.12 -1.49 -0.26
CA THR A 135 16.41 -1.92 -1.48
C THR A 135 16.91 -3.29 -1.96
N ALA A 136 18.23 -3.48 -2.02
CA ALA A 136 18.81 -4.77 -2.41
C ALA A 136 18.56 -5.87 -1.37
N SER A 137 18.59 -5.52 -0.08
CA SER A 137 18.27 -6.48 0.99
C SER A 137 16.81 -6.92 0.98
N ILE A 138 15.87 -6.00 0.71
CA ILE A 138 14.44 -6.30 0.59
C ILE A 138 14.20 -7.25 -0.58
N ALA A 139 14.70 -6.92 -1.77
CA ALA A 139 14.56 -7.78 -2.95
C ALA A 139 15.25 -9.15 -2.76
N GLY A 140 16.39 -9.18 -2.07
CA GLY A 140 17.13 -10.40 -1.77
C GLY A 140 16.42 -11.37 -0.80
N LEU A 141 15.32 -10.96 -0.16
CA LEU A 141 14.47 -11.87 0.61
C LEU A 141 13.58 -12.75 -0.28
N SER A 142 13.38 -12.38 -1.56
CA SER A 142 12.53 -13.09 -2.51
C SER A 142 11.14 -13.39 -1.93
N LEU A 143 10.46 -12.40 -1.35
CA LEU A 143 9.17 -12.60 -0.67
C LEU A 143 8.01 -12.66 -1.68
N HIS A 144 6.80 -12.95 -1.18
CA HIS A 144 5.59 -12.65 -1.93
C HIS A 144 5.58 -11.16 -2.36
N PRO A 145 5.23 -10.81 -3.61
CA PRO A 145 5.28 -9.44 -4.11
C PRO A 145 4.55 -8.41 -3.26
N THR A 146 3.46 -8.78 -2.59
CA THR A 146 2.72 -7.91 -1.65
C THR A 146 3.56 -7.54 -0.42
N LEU A 147 4.27 -8.51 0.18
CA LEU A 147 5.14 -8.26 1.32
C LEU A 147 6.33 -7.39 0.91
N GLU A 148 6.96 -7.73 -0.21
CA GLU A 148 8.08 -6.98 -0.76
C GLU A 148 7.70 -5.52 -1.08
N ALA A 149 6.56 -5.30 -1.75
CA ALA A 149 6.04 -3.97 -2.04
C ALA A 149 5.80 -3.15 -0.76
N THR A 150 5.25 -3.78 0.28
CA THR A 150 5.01 -3.13 1.57
C THR A 150 6.33 -2.69 2.24
N LEU A 151 7.38 -3.52 2.20
CA LEU A 151 8.70 -3.16 2.69
C LEU A 151 9.33 -2.02 1.88
N HIS A 152 9.19 -2.02 0.55
CA HIS A 152 9.64 -0.91 -0.29
C HIS A 152 8.91 0.39 0.04
N MET A 153 7.60 0.37 0.28
CA MET A 153 6.85 1.55 0.73
C MET A 153 7.39 2.08 2.06
N LEU A 154 7.61 1.22 3.05
CA LEU A 154 8.20 1.62 4.34
C LEU A 154 9.62 2.19 4.19
N ASN A 155 10.42 1.69 3.24
CA ASN A 155 11.74 2.24 2.91
C ASN A 155 11.66 3.57 2.14
N GLY A 156 10.49 3.96 1.64
CA GLY A 156 10.30 5.11 0.75
C GLY A 156 10.76 4.84 -0.69
N ASP A 157 10.94 3.58 -1.07
CA ASP A 157 11.29 3.13 -2.42
C ASP A 157 10.03 2.93 -3.28
N LEU A 158 9.35 4.04 -3.55
CA LEU A 158 8.07 4.03 -4.26
C LEU A 158 8.16 3.47 -5.68
N PRO A 159 9.23 3.68 -6.48
CA PRO A 159 9.35 3.07 -7.80
C PRO A 159 9.33 1.54 -7.77
N SER A 160 10.06 0.92 -6.83
CA SER A 160 10.06 -0.54 -6.65
C SER A 160 8.68 -1.04 -6.18
N ALA A 161 8.04 -0.32 -5.25
CA ALA A 161 6.68 -0.65 -4.82
C ALA A 161 5.68 -0.59 -5.99
N HIS A 162 5.70 0.48 -6.79
CA HIS A 162 4.87 0.65 -8.00
C HIS A 162 5.08 -0.50 -8.99
N PHE A 163 6.34 -0.85 -9.23
CA PHE A 163 6.69 -1.94 -10.13
C PHE A 163 6.06 -3.27 -9.71
N LEU A 164 5.96 -3.55 -8.42
CA LEU A 164 5.35 -4.78 -7.90
C LEU A 164 3.83 -4.71 -7.95
N VAL A 165 3.21 -3.66 -7.38
CA VAL A 165 1.74 -3.58 -7.25
C VAL A 165 1.02 -3.43 -8.59
N ARG A 166 1.70 -2.98 -9.65
CA ARG A 166 1.09 -2.91 -10.99
C ARG A 166 0.77 -4.28 -11.61
N HIS A 167 1.30 -5.37 -11.06
CA HIS A 167 0.98 -6.73 -11.49
C HIS A 167 -0.13 -7.37 -10.63
N MET A 168 -0.68 -6.63 -9.67
CA MET A 168 -1.72 -7.07 -8.72
C MET A 168 -2.86 -6.05 -8.68
N GLN A 169 -3.35 -5.65 -9.86
CA GLN A 169 -4.29 -4.55 -10.06
C GLN A 169 -5.77 -4.98 -10.08
N ALA A 170 -6.05 -6.27 -9.91
CA ALA A 170 -7.41 -6.80 -10.02
C ALA A 170 -7.64 -7.98 -9.06
N PRO A 171 -8.90 -8.33 -8.77
CA PRO A 171 -9.22 -9.56 -8.07
C PRO A 171 -8.62 -10.80 -8.77
N PRO A 172 -8.16 -11.81 -8.01
CA PRO A 172 -8.32 -11.96 -6.57
C PRO A 172 -7.26 -11.22 -5.72
N ALA A 173 -6.32 -10.48 -6.30
CA ALA A 173 -5.18 -9.86 -5.61
C ALA A 173 -5.54 -8.56 -4.85
N VAL A 174 -6.52 -8.63 -3.96
CA VAL A 174 -7.05 -7.47 -3.22
C VAL A 174 -6.03 -6.81 -2.31
N GLU A 175 -5.01 -7.53 -1.82
CA GLU A 175 -3.92 -6.92 -1.07
C GLU A 175 -3.07 -5.99 -1.94
N GLY A 176 -2.79 -6.40 -3.19
CA GLY A 176 -2.07 -5.57 -4.14
C GLY A 176 -2.86 -4.34 -4.55
N MET A 177 -4.19 -4.48 -4.71
CA MET A 177 -5.10 -3.36 -4.96
C MET A 177 -5.11 -2.36 -3.78
N LEU A 178 -5.18 -2.84 -2.53
CA LEU A 178 -5.12 -1.98 -1.34
C LEU A 178 -3.78 -1.24 -1.26
N LEU A 179 -2.68 -1.97 -1.48
CA LEU A 179 -1.34 -1.38 -1.52
C LEU A 179 -1.22 -0.31 -2.61
N HIS A 180 -1.87 -0.48 -3.76
CA HIS A 180 -1.91 0.55 -4.81
C HIS A 180 -2.60 1.83 -4.31
N GLY A 181 -3.70 1.70 -3.56
CA GLY A 181 -4.36 2.84 -2.91
C GLY A 181 -3.47 3.54 -1.88
N ILE A 182 -2.80 2.77 -1.02
CA ILE A 182 -1.85 3.27 -0.03
C ILE A 182 -0.68 4.01 -0.72
N LEU A 183 -0.13 3.43 -1.78
CA LEU A 183 0.97 4.00 -2.56
C LEU A 183 0.60 5.38 -3.12
N HIS A 184 -0.56 5.50 -3.77
CA HIS A 184 -1.02 6.77 -4.29
C HIS A 184 -1.31 7.81 -3.19
N ARG A 185 -1.78 7.38 -2.00
CA ARG A 185 -1.89 8.29 -0.84
C ARG A 185 -0.51 8.81 -0.41
N ILE A 186 0.50 7.95 -0.36
CA ILE A 186 1.88 8.34 -0.04
C ILE A 186 2.37 9.37 -1.07
N GLU A 187 2.12 9.15 -2.37
CA GLU A 187 2.48 10.08 -3.45
C GLU A 187 1.70 11.41 -3.41
N GLY A 188 0.53 11.42 -2.78
CA GLY A 188 -0.37 12.58 -2.71
C GLY A 188 -1.42 12.62 -3.82
N ASP A 189 -1.60 11.52 -4.56
CA ASP A 189 -2.70 11.33 -5.50
C ASP A 189 -3.92 10.75 -4.75
N PHE A 190 -4.55 11.62 -3.95
CA PHE A 190 -5.66 11.23 -3.08
C PHE A 190 -6.91 10.77 -3.85
N GLY A 191 -7.12 11.28 -5.08
CA GLY A 191 -8.22 10.87 -5.93
C GLY A 191 -8.10 9.39 -6.33
N ASN A 192 -6.92 9.00 -6.82
CA ASN A 192 -6.66 7.59 -7.15
C ASN A 192 -6.61 6.70 -5.90
N ALA A 193 -6.07 7.19 -4.78
CA ALA A 193 -6.06 6.44 -3.52
C ALA A 193 -7.48 5.99 -3.11
N ARG A 194 -8.47 6.90 -3.18
CA ARG A 194 -9.87 6.60 -2.87
C ARG A 194 -10.48 5.61 -3.84
N ALA A 195 -10.22 5.77 -5.14
CA ALA A 195 -10.73 4.87 -6.16
C ALA A 195 -10.26 3.43 -5.90
N TRP A 196 -8.97 3.23 -5.57
CA TRP A 196 -8.43 1.91 -5.24
C TRP A 196 -9.03 1.31 -3.97
N VAL A 197 -9.22 2.10 -2.91
CA VAL A 197 -9.86 1.60 -1.68
C VAL A 197 -11.31 1.20 -1.93
N ALA A 198 -12.05 1.97 -2.74
CA ALA A 198 -13.40 1.61 -3.16
C ALA A 198 -13.41 0.32 -4.01
N ASP A 199 -12.47 0.17 -4.95
CA ASP A 199 -12.32 -1.04 -5.77
C ASP A 199 -12.08 -2.30 -4.90
N VAL A 200 -11.32 -2.17 -3.80
CA VAL A 200 -11.12 -3.27 -2.83
C VAL A 200 -12.43 -3.61 -2.11
N ALA A 201 -13.21 -2.60 -1.71
CA ALA A 201 -14.51 -2.81 -1.07
C ALA A 201 -15.50 -3.52 -2.03
N ASP A 202 -15.59 -3.05 -3.28
CA ASP A 202 -16.42 -3.67 -4.32
C ASP A 202 -16.06 -5.14 -4.53
N ALA A 203 -14.76 -5.44 -4.64
CA ALA A 203 -14.28 -6.82 -4.77
C ALA A 203 -14.64 -7.68 -3.55
N GLY A 204 -14.52 -7.14 -2.34
CA GLY A 204 -14.93 -7.80 -1.10
C GLY A 204 -16.42 -8.15 -1.05
N GLU A 205 -17.27 -7.32 -1.64
CA GLU A 205 -18.71 -7.56 -1.82
C GLU A 205 -19.04 -8.47 -3.04
N GLY A 206 -18.02 -8.98 -3.72
CA GLY A 206 -18.15 -9.85 -4.88
C GLY A 206 -18.51 -9.12 -6.18
N PHE A 207 -18.36 -7.80 -6.26
CA PHE A 207 -18.57 -7.03 -7.49
C PHE A 207 -17.27 -6.87 -8.28
N VAL A 208 -17.39 -6.76 -9.60
CA VAL A 208 -16.26 -6.35 -10.44
C VAL A 208 -15.98 -4.86 -10.15
N PRO A 209 -14.74 -4.49 -9.77
CA PRO A 209 -14.39 -3.09 -9.50
C PRO A 209 -14.81 -2.15 -10.62
N LYS A 210 -15.34 -0.97 -10.28
CA LYS A 210 -15.87 0.06 -11.22
C LYS A 210 -17.11 -0.37 -12.01
N ARG A 211 -17.64 -1.58 -11.78
CA ARG A 211 -18.83 -2.12 -12.45
C ARG A 211 -19.96 -2.46 -11.49
N ARG A 212 -19.84 -2.06 -10.22
CA ARG A 212 -20.88 -2.26 -9.19
C ARG A 212 -22.23 -1.65 -9.58
N ASP A 213 -22.22 -0.43 -10.12
CA ASP A 213 -23.45 0.26 -10.57
C ASP A 213 -24.14 -0.45 -11.76
N ALA A 214 -23.37 -1.23 -12.53
CA ALA A 214 -23.90 -2.08 -13.60
C ALA A 214 -24.39 -3.44 -13.09
N GLY A 215 -24.22 -3.74 -11.80
CA GLY A 215 -24.59 -5.02 -11.17
C GLY A 215 -23.66 -6.18 -11.56
N GLU A 216 -22.49 -5.91 -12.13
CA GLU A 216 -21.57 -6.96 -12.60
C GLU A 216 -20.86 -7.62 -11.40
N LYS A 217 -21.02 -8.95 -11.28
CA LYS A 217 -20.45 -9.76 -10.20
C LYS A 217 -19.17 -10.47 -10.65
N LEU A 218 -18.26 -10.67 -9.71
CA LEU A 218 -17.07 -11.49 -9.91
C LEU A 218 -17.48 -12.93 -10.23
N GLU A 219 -16.66 -13.61 -11.02
CA GLU A 219 -16.76 -15.05 -11.23
C GLU A 219 -16.68 -15.77 -9.88
N GLU A 220 -17.48 -16.82 -9.67
CA GLU A 220 -17.67 -17.41 -8.34
C GLU A 220 -16.36 -17.95 -7.74
N GLY A 221 -15.44 -18.48 -8.57
CA GLY A 221 -14.10 -18.87 -8.13
C GLY A 221 -13.30 -17.69 -7.59
N VAL A 222 -13.24 -16.58 -8.33
CA VAL A 222 -12.58 -15.35 -7.90
C VAL A 222 -13.24 -14.73 -6.66
N ALA A 223 -14.57 -14.66 -6.64
CA ALA A 223 -15.32 -14.11 -5.52
C ALA A 223 -15.08 -14.93 -4.23
N ARG A 224 -15.05 -16.25 -4.36
CA ARG A 224 -14.69 -17.16 -3.28
C ARG A 224 -13.26 -16.94 -2.83
N GLU A 225 -12.32 -16.77 -3.75
CA GLU A 225 -10.92 -16.51 -3.39
C GLU A 225 -10.79 -15.22 -2.60
N VAL A 226 -11.38 -14.12 -3.06
CA VAL A 226 -11.40 -12.83 -2.33
C VAL A 226 -11.97 -12.99 -0.92
N ARG A 227 -13.05 -13.78 -0.76
CA ARG A 227 -13.64 -14.08 0.57
C ARG A 227 -12.74 -14.97 1.42
N ARG A 228 -12.15 -16.02 0.83
CA ARG A 228 -11.28 -17.00 1.49
C ARG A 228 -10.04 -16.33 2.06
N CYS A 229 -9.50 -15.32 1.37
CA CYS A 229 -8.39 -14.53 1.86
C CYS A 229 -8.67 -13.87 3.22
N GLY A 230 -9.94 -13.67 3.59
CA GLY A 230 -10.35 -13.12 4.87
C GLY A 230 -10.55 -14.11 6.01
N GLN A 231 -10.58 -15.41 5.71
CA GLN A 231 -10.77 -16.46 6.70
C GLN A 231 -9.41 -17.10 6.96
N GLY A 232 -8.77 -16.73 8.07
CA GLY A 232 -7.64 -17.53 8.58
C GLY A 232 -8.06 -18.99 8.71
N GLU A 233 -7.11 -19.93 8.66
CA GLU A 233 -7.30 -21.39 8.60
C GLU A 233 -8.02 -22.03 9.82
N GLY A 234 -8.81 -21.27 10.58
CA GLY A 234 -9.77 -21.83 11.52
C GLY A 234 -10.89 -22.53 10.76
N GLU A 235 -10.86 -23.86 10.75
CA GLU A 235 -11.88 -24.80 10.26
C GLU A 235 -13.20 -24.72 11.06
N GLY A 236 -13.72 -23.51 11.28
CA GLY A 236 -15.05 -23.28 11.80
C GLY A 236 -16.00 -23.05 10.65
N GLU A 237 -16.80 -24.06 10.30
CA GLU A 237 -18.05 -23.90 9.54
C GLU A 237 -19.06 -23.09 10.38
N GLY A 238 -18.74 -21.82 10.64
CA GLY A 238 -19.63 -20.87 11.27
C GLY A 238 -20.49 -20.22 10.20
N GLU A 239 -21.76 -20.62 10.13
CA GLU A 239 -22.79 -19.96 9.32
C GLU A 239 -22.81 -18.45 9.61
N GLY A 240 -22.57 -17.63 8.57
CA GLY A 240 -23.14 -16.28 8.48
C GLY A 240 -22.54 -15.18 9.34
N GLY A 241 -21.29 -15.30 9.80
CA GLY A 241 -20.58 -14.20 10.45
C GLY A 241 -20.00 -13.20 9.45
N GLU A 242 -20.68 -12.08 9.24
CA GLU A 242 -20.20 -10.92 8.47
C GLU A 242 -18.97 -10.25 9.14
N ASN A 243 -17.74 -10.79 9.02
CA ASN A 243 -16.47 -10.02 9.00
C ASN A 243 -15.18 -10.87 9.11
N PRO A 244 -13.99 -10.38 8.63
CA PRO A 244 -13.79 -9.18 7.83
C PRO A 244 -13.04 -9.43 6.51
N ALA A 245 -13.52 -8.78 5.45
CA ALA A 245 -12.69 -8.50 4.29
C ALA A 245 -11.40 -7.79 4.75
N LEU A 246 -10.30 -7.93 4.01
CA LEU A 246 -9.00 -7.30 4.25
C LEU A 246 -9.08 -5.88 4.87
N LEU A 247 -10.02 -5.04 4.40
CA LEU A 247 -10.25 -3.71 4.93
C LEU A 247 -10.62 -3.70 6.43
N SER A 248 -11.53 -4.55 6.90
CA SER A 248 -11.87 -4.54 8.32
C SER A 248 -10.81 -5.19 9.22
N PHE A 249 -9.89 -5.99 8.66
CA PHE A 249 -8.68 -6.38 9.39
C PHE A 249 -7.71 -5.21 9.58
N VAL A 250 -7.45 -4.45 8.51
CA VAL A 250 -6.48 -3.33 8.53
C VAL A 250 -7.03 -2.09 9.24
N TYR A 251 -8.32 -1.81 9.12
CA TYR A 251 -8.95 -0.57 9.59
C TYR A 251 -10.03 -0.79 10.67
N GLY A 252 -10.15 -2.02 11.20
CA GLY A 252 -11.17 -2.37 12.20
C GLY A 252 -12.59 -2.40 11.64
N GLU A 253 -13.60 -2.39 12.52
CA GLU A 253 -15.01 -2.52 12.13
C GLU A 253 -15.50 -1.44 11.14
N ALA A 254 -14.89 -0.27 11.16
CA ALA A 254 -15.20 0.82 10.23
C ALA A 254 -14.74 0.54 8.78
N GLY A 255 -13.79 -0.39 8.60
CA GLY A 255 -13.35 -0.90 7.29
C GLY A 255 -13.05 0.21 6.28
N VAL A 256 -13.82 0.24 5.18
CA VAL A 256 -13.67 1.22 4.09
C VAL A 256 -13.78 2.67 4.57
N GLN A 257 -14.63 2.95 5.56
CA GLN A 257 -14.83 4.31 6.06
C GLN A 257 -13.57 4.83 6.75
N ALA A 258 -12.96 4.03 7.63
CA ALA A 258 -11.71 4.39 8.29
C ALA A 258 -10.53 4.52 7.32
N ALA A 259 -10.49 3.69 6.26
CA ALA A 259 -9.51 3.85 5.19
C ALA A 259 -9.65 5.19 4.46
N MET A 260 -10.89 5.60 4.14
CA MET A 260 -11.18 6.88 3.50
C MET A 260 -10.84 8.07 4.40
N GLU A 261 -11.16 7.99 5.69
CA GLU A 261 -10.82 8.99 6.71
C GLU A 261 -9.30 9.17 6.84
N LEU A 262 -8.53 8.08 6.84
CA LEU A 262 -7.06 8.18 6.86
C LEU A 262 -6.52 8.89 5.60
N ILE A 263 -7.09 8.65 4.42
CA ILE A 263 -6.72 9.39 3.21
C ILE A 263 -7.06 10.88 3.36
N ASP A 264 -8.24 11.22 3.90
CA ASP A 264 -8.66 12.60 4.17
C ASP A 264 -7.74 13.31 5.17
N ASP A 265 -7.35 12.63 6.24
CA ASP A 265 -6.46 13.16 7.27
C ASP A 265 -5.08 13.49 6.70
N VAL A 266 -4.51 12.59 5.88
CA VAL A 266 -3.23 12.85 5.19
C VAL A 266 -3.37 14.01 4.21
N GLU A 267 -4.44 14.05 3.42
CA GLU A 267 -4.70 15.13 2.46
C GLU A 267 -4.82 16.48 3.16
N PHE A 268 -5.62 16.54 4.23
CA PHE A 268 -5.84 17.75 5.00
C PHE A 268 -4.56 18.23 5.69
N PHE A 269 -3.83 17.31 6.31
CA PHE A 269 -2.53 17.57 6.91
C PHE A 269 -1.55 18.22 5.92
N ARG A 270 -1.42 17.67 4.70
CA ARG A 270 -0.54 18.23 3.66
C ARG A 270 -1.01 19.59 3.15
N LYS A 271 -2.32 19.80 2.99
CA LYS A 271 -2.89 21.09 2.54
C LYS A 271 -2.67 22.21 3.54
N ARG A 272 -2.86 21.95 4.83
CA ARG A 272 -2.78 22.96 5.89
C ARG A 272 -1.39 23.16 6.48
N LYS A 273 -0.43 22.31 6.12
CA LYS A 273 0.90 22.22 6.76
C LYS A 273 0.76 22.03 8.27
N GLY A 274 0.16 20.92 8.67
CA GLY A 274 -0.08 20.60 10.08
C GLY A 274 1.19 20.62 10.94
N GLY A 275 1.01 20.74 12.25
CA GLY A 275 2.12 20.82 13.21
C GLY A 275 2.83 19.48 13.45
N ASP A 276 3.98 19.51 14.10
CA ASP A 276 4.81 18.31 14.37
C ASP A 276 4.10 17.25 15.23
N ALA A 277 3.18 17.66 16.12
CA ALA A 277 2.41 16.72 16.94
C ALA A 277 1.42 15.91 16.09
N GLU A 278 0.64 16.59 15.26
CA GLU A 278 -0.28 15.98 14.31
C GLU A 278 0.47 15.07 13.33
N ARG A 279 1.59 15.57 12.78
CA ARG A 279 2.46 14.77 11.92
C ARG A 279 2.84 13.46 12.58
N ARG A 280 3.35 13.49 13.81
CA ARG A 280 3.79 12.27 14.51
C ARG A 280 2.64 11.29 14.77
N SER A 281 1.45 11.80 15.09
CA SER A 281 0.25 10.96 15.23
C SER A 281 -0.11 10.28 13.92
N LEU A 282 -0.14 11.04 12.83
CA LEU A 282 -0.47 10.52 11.50
C LEU A 282 0.55 9.50 11.00
N GLU A 283 1.84 9.76 11.23
CA GLU A 283 2.92 8.83 10.91
C GLU A 283 2.77 7.52 11.70
N LEU A 284 2.32 7.58 12.96
CA LEU A 284 2.03 6.37 13.73
C LEU A 284 0.89 5.57 13.08
N THR A 285 -0.23 6.21 12.78
CA THR A 285 -1.39 5.55 12.16
C THR A 285 -1.05 4.94 10.79
N VAL A 286 -0.30 5.64 9.93
CA VAL A 286 0.12 5.09 8.63
C VAL A 286 1.06 3.90 8.79
N ARG A 287 1.90 3.88 9.83
CA ARG A 287 2.76 2.72 10.12
C ARG A 287 1.97 1.55 10.68
N GLU A 288 0.98 1.80 11.53
CA GLU A 288 0.07 0.78 12.04
C GLU A 288 -0.69 0.12 10.88
N GLU A 289 -1.20 0.91 9.92
CA GLU A 289 -1.85 0.39 8.72
C GLU A 289 -0.95 -0.58 7.92
N LEU A 290 0.27 -0.15 7.56
CA LEU A 290 1.21 -1.02 6.84
C LEU A 290 1.67 -2.21 7.69
N GLY A 291 1.73 -2.06 9.02
CA GLY A 291 1.98 -3.15 9.96
C GLY A 291 0.89 -4.21 9.91
N CYS A 292 -0.38 -3.81 9.92
CA CYS A 292 -1.51 -4.71 9.74
C CYS A 292 -1.48 -5.38 8.36
N VAL A 293 -1.12 -4.66 7.30
CA VAL A 293 -0.96 -5.27 5.96
C VAL A 293 0.15 -6.33 5.96
N LEU A 294 1.32 -6.05 6.55
CA LEU A 294 2.40 -7.03 6.70
C LEU A 294 1.95 -8.25 7.51
N GLU A 295 1.22 -8.05 8.61
CA GLU A 295 0.71 -9.14 9.44
C GLU A 295 -0.26 -10.02 8.66
N TRP A 296 -1.24 -9.41 7.98
CA TRP A 296 -2.20 -10.11 7.13
C TRP A 296 -1.49 -10.94 6.05
N CYS A 297 -0.61 -10.28 5.30
CA CYS A 297 0.12 -10.92 4.21
C CYS A 297 1.06 -12.01 4.74
N GLY A 298 1.69 -11.80 5.88
CA GLY A 298 2.54 -12.82 6.52
C GLY A 298 1.76 -14.05 6.94
N LYS A 299 0.51 -13.89 7.43
CA LYS A 299 -0.39 -15.02 7.74
C LYS A 299 -0.84 -15.74 6.48
N LYS A 300 -1.21 -15.00 5.42
CA LYS A 300 -1.74 -15.56 4.17
C LYS A 300 -0.69 -16.23 3.29
N PHE A 301 0.48 -15.60 3.17
CA PHE A 301 1.50 -15.94 2.19
C PHE A 301 2.75 -16.56 2.84
N GLY A 302 2.88 -16.47 4.17
CA GLY A 302 4.13 -16.78 4.85
C GLY A 302 5.19 -15.69 4.64
N THR A 303 6.26 -15.76 5.42
CA THR A 303 7.37 -14.79 5.38
C THR A 303 8.68 -15.41 4.90
N GLY A 304 8.60 -16.63 4.35
CA GLY A 304 9.74 -17.34 3.78
C GLY A 304 10.02 -16.91 2.35
N GLU A 305 11.08 -17.49 1.79
CA GLU A 305 11.41 -17.33 0.37
C GLU A 305 10.28 -17.89 -0.51
N TRP A 306 9.86 -17.09 -1.48
CA TRP A 306 8.86 -17.37 -2.48
C TRP A 306 9.54 -17.45 -3.85
N ALA A 307 10.14 -18.62 -4.14
CA ALA A 307 10.96 -18.81 -5.32
C ALA A 307 10.20 -18.63 -6.66
N ASP A 308 8.90 -18.87 -6.70
CA ASP A 308 8.06 -18.69 -7.89
C ASP A 308 6.85 -17.78 -7.62
N ALA A 309 7.03 -16.48 -7.88
CA ALA A 309 5.99 -15.47 -7.71
C ALA A 309 4.98 -15.39 -8.87
N THR A 310 5.03 -16.28 -9.87
CA THR A 310 4.16 -16.17 -11.05
C THR A 310 2.67 -16.28 -10.71
N SER A 311 2.32 -17.04 -9.66
CA SER A 311 0.95 -17.18 -9.17
C SER A 311 0.41 -15.93 -8.47
N ALA A 312 1.29 -15.05 -7.99
CA ALA A 312 0.90 -13.77 -7.39
C ALA A 312 0.49 -12.73 -8.43
N TRP A 313 0.91 -12.91 -9.68
CA TRP A 313 0.66 -11.93 -10.73
C TRP A 313 -0.70 -12.17 -11.37
N THR A 314 -1.53 -11.14 -11.34
CA THR A 314 -2.78 -11.12 -12.09
C THR A 314 -2.45 -10.87 -13.56
N LYS A 315 -2.97 -11.71 -14.45
CA LYS A 315 -2.92 -11.40 -15.89
C LYS A 315 -3.71 -10.12 -16.11
N ASN A 316 -3.09 -9.13 -16.73
CA ASN A 316 -3.81 -7.98 -17.25
C ASN A 316 -4.95 -8.47 -18.15
N SER A 317 -6.10 -7.81 -18.09
CA SER A 317 -7.13 -8.04 -19.11
C SER A 317 -6.57 -7.64 -20.47
N ASP A 318 -7.10 -8.21 -21.55
CA ASP A 318 -6.67 -7.87 -22.91
C ASP A 318 -6.80 -6.36 -23.17
N GLU A 319 -7.82 -5.71 -22.59
CA GLU A 319 -8.02 -4.26 -22.66
C GLU A 319 -6.91 -3.49 -21.94
N VAL A 320 -6.53 -3.90 -20.73
CA VAL A 320 -5.45 -3.25 -19.96
C VAL A 320 -4.11 -3.47 -20.64
N GLN A 321 -3.86 -4.69 -21.13
CA GLN A 321 -2.65 -5.02 -21.88
C GLN A 321 -2.59 -4.18 -23.17
N LYS A 322 -3.72 -4.02 -23.87
CA LYS A 322 -3.83 -3.17 -25.06
C LYS A 322 -3.61 -1.69 -24.72
N MET A 323 -4.24 -1.16 -23.68
CA MET A 323 -4.02 0.23 -23.25
C MET A 323 -2.57 0.47 -22.85
N SER A 324 -1.96 -0.46 -22.10
CA SER A 324 -0.54 -0.40 -21.74
C SER A 324 0.36 -0.42 -22.97
N ASN A 325 0.12 -1.35 -23.90
CA ASN A 325 0.84 -1.42 -25.17
C ASN A 325 0.63 -0.14 -26.01
N ASP A 326 -0.57 0.41 -26.08
CA ASP A 326 -0.88 1.65 -26.80
C ASP A 326 -0.19 2.86 -26.16
N MET A 327 -0.02 2.89 -24.84
CA MET A 327 0.74 3.93 -24.13
C MET A 327 2.25 3.83 -24.39
N VAL A 328 2.80 2.61 -24.52
CA VAL A 328 4.24 2.37 -24.71
C VAL A 328 4.66 2.43 -26.17
N SER A 329 3.82 1.93 -27.08
CA SER A 329 4.14 1.77 -28.51
C SER A 329 3.27 2.60 -29.46
N GLY A 330 2.14 3.14 -28.98
CA GLY A 330 1.11 3.73 -29.83
C GLY A 330 1.16 5.26 -30.01
N GLY A 331 2.19 5.97 -29.51
CA GLY A 331 2.31 7.43 -29.67
C GLY A 331 1.17 8.25 -29.02
N LYS A 332 0.33 7.62 -28.20
CA LYS A 332 -0.83 8.25 -27.51
C LYS A 332 -0.55 8.60 -26.05
N GLY A 333 0.67 8.37 -25.56
CA GLY A 333 1.11 8.80 -24.25
C GLY A 333 1.36 10.31 -24.23
N TYR A 334 1.06 10.98 -23.11
CA TYR A 334 1.36 12.41 -22.87
C TYR A 334 2.88 12.73 -22.86
N ARG A 335 3.74 11.72 -23.04
CA ARG A 335 5.19 11.84 -23.09
C ARG A 335 5.67 11.29 -24.44
N GLU A 336 6.16 12.18 -25.29
CA GLU A 336 7.01 11.79 -26.42
C GLU A 336 8.38 11.38 -25.84
N PHE A 337 8.86 10.19 -26.24
CA PHE A 337 10.21 9.70 -25.93
C PHE A 337 11.11 9.88 -27.15
#